data_AF-J4K7V1-F1
#
_entry.id   AF-J4K7V1-F1
#
_cell.length_a   1.000
_cell.length_b   1.000
_cell.length_c   1.000
_cell.angle_alpha   90.00
_cell.angle_beta   90.00
_cell.angle_gamma   90.00
#
_symmetry.space_group_name_H-M   'P 1'
#
loop_
_entity.id
_entity.type
_entity.pdbx_description
1 polymer ?
#
loop_
_entity_poly.entity_id
_entity_poly.type
_entity_poly.pdbx_seq_one_letter_code
_entity_poly.pdbx_strand_id
1 'polypeptide(L)'
;MSTKIYVNYKSKPGPKGINYYECVKEGLDNFVKNRAWDKNIHQNENRNYNVHLEGSYLCHGIWAKIMKNESKNGKPYSHNYFYWKNSAYKNEILFHFDIMNNPNKKSCGLANCCNNKELKEWQKIYHSIGNMTPIPWFKVIGEHYIDGQAIHNALDERWDLFLNVLKNNWNNWCSEKSFTFESYMLLTCQQIYYADVYNDFIKKINNINNIKLKTLENWNNLINNDSKLISFSEYPEESVANLIINLIKIRCHIIGLLLKKGTIKKVVIKKKIFGKNFELKRKTIKNVVLIL
;
A
#
# COMPACT_ATOMS: atom_id res chain seq x y z
N MET A 1 18.84 11.23 -2.87
CA MET A 1 18.04 10.34 -3.75
C MET A 1 18.45 8.91 -3.48
N SER A 2 17.51 7.96 -3.38
CA SER A 2 17.87 6.52 -3.31
C SER A 2 18.51 6.14 -4.63
N THR A 3 19.79 5.82 -4.63
CA THR A 3 20.55 5.41 -5.83
C THR A 3 20.38 3.93 -6.14
N LYS A 4 19.62 3.20 -5.33
CA LYS A 4 19.56 1.75 -5.39
C LYS A 4 18.32 1.28 -6.14
N ILE A 5 18.57 0.52 -7.19
CA ILE A 5 17.56 -0.27 -7.89
C ILE A 5 17.50 -1.64 -7.20
N TYR A 6 16.31 -2.13 -6.86
CA TYR A 6 16.13 -3.34 -6.04
C TYR A 6 15.83 -4.58 -6.88
N VAL A 7 14.94 -4.47 -7.85
CA VAL A 7 14.53 -5.60 -8.69
C VAL A 7 15.28 -5.52 -10.02
N ASN A 8 16.28 -6.39 -10.22
CA ASN A 8 17.02 -6.45 -11.47
C ASN A 8 16.45 -7.46 -12.47
N TYR A 9 15.31 -7.14 -13.09
CA TYR A 9 14.70 -7.96 -14.14
C TYR A 9 14.63 -7.20 -15.48
N LYS A 10 14.98 -7.87 -16.58
CA LYS A 10 14.77 -7.37 -17.95
C LYS A 10 13.54 -8.06 -18.53
N SER A 11 12.49 -7.28 -18.77
CA SER A 11 11.23 -7.78 -19.32
C SER A 11 11.40 -8.28 -20.75
N LYS A 12 10.71 -9.37 -21.08
CA LYS A 12 10.37 -9.74 -22.45
C LYS A 12 8.85 -9.59 -22.65
N PRO A 13 8.37 -9.32 -23.88
CA PRO A 13 6.94 -9.36 -24.17
C PRO A 13 6.31 -10.70 -23.75
N GLY A 14 5.04 -10.65 -23.34
CA GLY A 14 4.28 -11.84 -22.94
C GLY A 14 4.23 -12.14 -21.43
N PRO A 15 3.68 -13.31 -21.05
CA PRO A 15 3.50 -13.71 -19.66
C PRO A 15 4.82 -13.74 -18.87
N LYS A 16 4.77 -13.36 -17.59
CA LYS A 16 5.96 -13.36 -16.73
C LYS A 16 6.29 -14.78 -16.26
N GLY A 17 7.51 -15.23 -16.55
CA GLY A 17 8.03 -16.53 -16.11
C GLY A 17 8.48 -16.54 -14.65
N ILE A 18 8.92 -17.70 -14.15
CA ILE A 18 9.34 -17.89 -12.75
C ILE A 18 10.46 -16.93 -12.32
N ASN A 19 11.43 -16.68 -13.21
CA ASN A 19 12.57 -15.78 -12.97
C ASN A 19 12.13 -14.36 -12.59
N TYR A 20 11.02 -13.86 -13.15
CA TYR A 20 10.47 -12.56 -12.77
C TYR A 20 10.12 -12.52 -11.27
N TYR A 21 9.39 -13.52 -10.79
CA TYR A 21 8.94 -13.59 -9.41
C TYR A 21 10.10 -13.80 -8.43
N GLU A 22 11.13 -14.54 -8.85
CA GLU A 22 12.37 -14.70 -8.07
C GLU A 22 13.13 -13.38 -7.93
N CYS A 23 13.34 -12.63 -9.03
CA CYS A 23 13.96 -11.31 -8.97
C CYS A 23 13.15 -10.31 -8.12
N VAL A 24 11.82 -10.32 -8.24
CA VAL A 24 10.93 -9.47 -7.42
C VAL A 24 11.08 -9.82 -5.94
N LYS A 25 11.09 -11.10 -5.60
CA LYS A 25 11.26 -11.57 -4.22
C LYS A 25 12.63 -11.17 -3.65
N GLU A 26 13.71 -11.38 -4.40
CA GLU A 26 15.05 -10.98 -3.99
C GLU A 26 15.16 -9.46 -3.81
N GLY A 27 14.64 -8.69 -4.76
CA GLY A 27 14.62 -7.23 -4.68
C GLY A 27 13.82 -6.72 -3.48
N LEU A 28 12.66 -7.32 -3.20
CA LEU A 28 11.85 -7.01 -2.02
C LEU A 28 12.58 -7.34 -0.72
N ASP A 29 13.22 -8.51 -0.62
CA ASP A 29 13.99 -8.89 0.56
C ASP A 29 15.15 -7.92 0.80
N ASN A 30 15.83 -7.49 -0.27
CA ASN A 30 16.85 -6.45 -0.21
C ASN A 30 16.27 -5.09 0.21
N PHE A 31 15.12 -4.68 -0.31
CA PHE A 31 14.44 -3.45 0.08
C PHE A 31 14.12 -3.41 1.58
N VAL A 32 13.57 -4.51 2.10
CA VAL A 32 13.26 -4.66 3.53
C VAL A 32 14.53 -4.68 4.38
N LYS A 33 15.58 -5.40 3.96
CA LYS A 33 16.88 -5.44 4.66
C LYS A 33 17.52 -4.06 4.77
N ASN A 34 17.45 -3.27 3.70
CA ASN A 34 18.01 -1.90 3.65
C ASN A 34 17.12 -0.85 4.32
N ARG A 35 15.97 -1.25 4.87
CA ARG A 35 15.00 -0.36 5.51
C ARG A 35 14.57 0.82 4.62
N ALA A 36 14.39 0.59 3.32
CA ALA A 36 14.30 1.66 2.33
C ALA A 36 12.88 2.22 2.09
N TRP A 37 11.91 1.89 2.95
CA TRP A 37 10.51 2.31 2.80
C TRP A 37 10.28 3.81 3.02
N ASP A 38 11.21 4.51 3.65
CA ASP A 38 11.19 5.97 3.83
C ASP A 38 11.91 6.72 2.70
N LYS A 39 12.40 6.02 1.68
CA LYS A 39 13.13 6.59 0.55
C LYS A 39 12.29 6.55 -0.72
N ASN A 40 12.53 7.51 -1.61
CA ASN A 40 12.03 7.46 -2.98
C ASN A 40 12.54 6.20 -3.70
N ILE A 41 11.68 5.58 -4.50
CA ILE A 41 12.10 4.56 -5.46
C ILE A 41 12.87 5.25 -6.60
N HIS A 42 13.94 4.61 -7.06
CA HIS A 42 14.73 5.11 -8.18
C HIS A 42 13.94 4.99 -9.49
N GLN A 43 14.00 5.99 -10.39
CA GLN A 43 13.21 5.98 -11.64
C GLN A 43 13.49 4.75 -12.52
N ASN A 44 14.73 4.26 -12.56
CA ASN A 44 15.11 3.03 -13.28
C ASN A 44 14.59 1.72 -12.64
N GLU A 45 13.84 1.77 -11.54
CA GLU A 45 13.03 0.64 -11.07
C GLU A 45 11.84 0.38 -12.01
N ASN A 46 11.42 1.40 -12.77
CA ASN A 46 10.44 1.29 -13.81
C ASN A 46 10.97 0.44 -14.98
N ARG A 47 10.54 -0.81 -15.06
CA ARG A 47 11.11 -1.85 -15.94
C ARG A 47 10.09 -2.48 -16.89
N ASN A 48 8.89 -1.92 -16.93
CA ASN A 48 7.91 -2.19 -17.97
C ASN A 48 7.98 -1.04 -18.98
N TYR A 49 8.07 -1.34 -20.28
CA TYR A 49 7.84 -0.34 -21.32
C TYR A 49 6.47 0.30 -21.07
N ASN A 50 6.41 1.64 -20.97
CA ASN A 50 5.19 2.44 -20.83
C ASN A 50 4.38 2.24 -19.53
N VAL A 51 5.01 1.89 -18.41
CA VAL A 51 4.35 1.93 -17.09
C VAL A 51 4.97 3.04 -16.27
N HIS A 52 4.23 3.63 -15.34
CA HIS A 52 4.77 4.61 -14.40
C HIS A 52 5.44 3.92 -13.20
N LEU A 53 6.18 4.67 -12.38
CA LEU A 53 7.05 4.10 -11.34
C LEU A 53 6.28 3.37 -10.22
N GLU A 54 5.08 3.83 -9.92
CA GLU A 54 4.11 3.23 -9.03
C GLU A 54 3.68 1.82 -9.45
N GLY A 55 3.79 1.49 -10.74
CA GLY A 55 3.60 0.14 -11.30
C GLY A 55 4.90 -0.65 -11.46
N SER A 56 5.98 -0.25 -10.77
CA SER A 56 7.26 -0.96 -10.82
C SER A 56 7.20 -2.35 -10.21
N TYR A 57 8.16 -3.20 -10.58
CA TYR A 57 8.27 -4.56 -10.08
C TYR A 57 8.51 -4.65 -8.57
N LEU A 58 9.14 -3.64 -7.98
CA LEU A 58 9.25 -3.55 -6.54
C LEU A 58 7.89 -3.27 -5.89
N CYS A 59 7.14 -2.30 -6.43
CA CYS A 59 5.79 -1.99 -5.95
C CYS A 59 4.89 -3.23 -6.04
N HIS A 60 5.02 -3.98 -7.14
CA HIS A 60 4.39 -5.28 -7.29
C HIS A 60 4.74 -6.25 -6.13
N GLY A 61 6.02 -6.48 -5.87
CA GLY A 61 6.43 -7.34 -4.75
C GLY A 61 5.89 -6.89 -3.39
N ILE A 62 5.91 -5.58 -3.12
CA ILE A 62 5.42 -4.99 -1.87
C ILE A 62 3.94 -5.30 -1.65
N TRP A 63 3.10 -4.97 -2.63
CA TRP A 63 1.64 -5.11 -2.47
C TRP A 63 1.18 -6.55 -2.53
N ALA A 64 1.80 -7.41 -3.35
CA ALA A 64 1.54 -8.85 -3.30
C ALA A 64 1.82 -9.45 -1.90
N LYS A 65 2.90 -9.02 -1.23
CA LYS A 65 3.26 -9.47 0.11
C LYS A 65 2.33 -8.93 1.19
N ILE A 66 2.06 -7.61 1.19
CA ILE A 66 1.22 -6.97 2.22
C ILE A 66 -0.21 -7.50 2.16
N MET A 67 -0.75 -7.62 0.95
CA MET A 67 -2.14 -8.06 0.72
C MET A 67 -2.32 -9.58 0.80
N LYS A 68 -1.25 -10.34 1.07
CA LYS A 68 -1.24 -11.81 1.11
C LYS A 68 -1.95 -12.42 -0.09
N ASN A 69 -1.60 -11.94 -1.27
CA ASN A 69 -2.36 -12.22 -2.48
C ASN A 69 -2.28 -13.70 -2.88
N GLU A 70 -3.43 -14.33 -3.10
CA GLU A 70 -3.57 -15.74 -3.48
C GLU A 70 -3.79 -15.93 -4.99
N SER A 71 -3.90 -14.84 -5.77
CA SER A 71 -4.22 -14.89 -7.20
C SER A 71 -3.17 -15.66 -8.01
N LYS A 72 -3.65 -16.40 -9.03
CA LYS A 72 -2.83 -17.08 -10.06
C LYS A 72 -1.69 -17.94 -9.48
N ASN A 73 -1.93 -18.69 -8.40
CA ASN A 73 -0.90 -19.50 -7.72
C ASN A 73 0.34 -18.67 -7.29
N GLY A 74 0.13 -17.45 -6.80
CA GLY A 74 1.20 -16.53 -6.40
C GLY A 74 1.80 -15.73 -7.56
N LYS A 75 1.09 -15.63 -8.69
CA LYS A 75 1.52 -14.90 -9.90
C LYS A 75 0.54 -13.78 -10.29
N PRO A 76 0.29 -12.79 -9.41
CA PRO A 76 -0.85 -11.88 -9.55
C PRO A 76 -0.71 -10.81 -10.64
N TYR A 77 0.39 -10.78 -11.38
CA TYR A 77 0.70 -9.72 -12.35
C TYR A 77 0.58 -10.21 -13.79
N SER A 78 -0.10 -9.44 -14.64
CA SER A 78 -0.04 -9.58 -16.09
C SER A 78 0.02 -8.20 -16.76
N HIS A 79 1.08 -7.92 -17.51
CA HIS A 79 1.37 -6.60 -18.08
C HIS A 79 1.33 -5.49 -17.01
N ASN A 80 0.24 -4.73 -16.96
CA ASN A 80 0.06 -3.54 -16.10
C ASN A 80 -0.96 -3.76 -14.98
N TYR A 81 -1.55 -4.96 -14.91
CA TYR A 81 -2.63 -5.29 -14.01
C TYR A 81 -2.14 -6.07 -12.79
N PHE A 82 -2.68 -5.73 -11.62
CA PHE A 82 -2.55 -6.49 -10.39
C PHE A 82 -3.87 -7.15 -10.01
N TYR A 83 -3.95 -8.47 -10.16
CA TYR A 83 -5.10 -9.25 -9.76
C TYR A 83 -4.95 -9.62 -8.29
N TRP A 84 -5.86 -9.17 -7.45
CA TRP A 84 -5.91 -9.57 -6.05
C TRP A 84 -7.01 -10.60 -5.81
N LYS A 85 -6.62 -11.67 -5.12
CA LYS A 85 -7.54 -12.69 -4.64
C LYS A 85 -7.24 -12.99 -3.19
N ASN A 86 -8.31 -13.16 -2.41
CA ASN A 86 -8.27 -13.77 -1.11
C ASN A 86 -9.44 -14.76 -1.03
N SER A 87 -9.21 -15.92 -0.41
CA SER A 87 -10.20 -16.99 -0.20
C SER A 87 -11.48 -16.54 0.49
N ALA A 88 -11.48 -15.40 1.19
CA ALA A 88 -12.68 -14.79 1.76
C ALA A 88 -13.63 -14.16 0.73
N TYR A 89 -13.18 -13.91 -0.51
CA TYR A 89 -13.98 -13.27 -1.56
C TYR A 89 -14.25 -14.23 -2.71
N LYS A 90 -15.42 -14.09 -3.36
CA LYS A 90 -15.82 -14.94 -4.47
C LYS A 90 -15.08 -14.57 -5.76
N ASN A 91 -14.85 -13.29 -6.01
CA ASN A 91 -14.25 -12.81 -7.25
C ASN A 91 -12.79 -12.36 -7.04
N GLU A 92 -12.01 -12.29 -8.13
CA GLU A 92 -10.76 -11.53 -8.14
C GLU A 92 -11.08 -10.04 -8.29
N ILE A 93 -10.25 -9.19 -7.70
CA ILE A 93 -10.37 -7.74 -7.82
C ILE A 93 -9.16 -7.23 -8.59
N LEU A 94 -9.43 -6.40 -9.58
CA LEU A 94 -8.41 -5.79 -10.41
C LEU A 94 -7.95 -4.47 -9.79
N PHE A 95 -6.64 -4.33 -9.69
CA PHE A 95 -5.99 -3.09 -9.28
C PHE A 95 -4.99 -2.62 -10.34
N HIS A 96 -4.91 -1.31 -10.48
CA HIS A 96 -3.78 -0.59 -11.07
C HIS A 96 -2.95 0.05 -9.96
N PHE A 97 -1.97 0.86 -10.32
CA PHE A 97 -1.20 1.65 -9.38
C PHE A 97 -1.25 3.12 -9.79
N ASP A 98 -1.29 3.99 -8.80
CA ASP A 98 -1.18 5.43 -9.01
C ASP A 98 -0.30 6.08 -7.93
N ILE A 99 0.16 7.29 -8.23
CA ILE A 99 0.67 8.21 -7.22
C ILE A 99 -0.52 8.91 -6.55
N MET A 100 -0.52 8.95 -5.22
CA MET A 100 -1.64 9.53 -4.49
C MET A 100 -1.64 11.06 -4.56
N ASN A 101 -0.51 11.68 -4.23
CA ASN A 101 -0.42 13.14 -4.12
C ASN A 101 0.74 13.67 -4.96
N ASN A 102 0.42 14.39 -6.04
CA ASN A 102 1.41 14.96 -6.94
C ASN A 102 1.77 16.41 -6.56
N PRO A 103 3.06 16.72 -6.33
CA PRO A 103 3.51 18.08 -6.07
C PRO A 103 3.59 18.96 -7.34
N ASN A 104 3.16 18.48 -8.51
CA ASN A 104 3.19 19.28 -9.74
C ASN A 104 2.05 20.29 -9.77
N LYS A 105 2.38 21.58 -9.72
CA LYS A 105 1.44 22.71 -9.81
C LYS A 105 0.51 22.71 -11.02
N LYS A 106 0.91 22.06 -12.12
CA LYS A 106 0.08 21.93 -13.33
C LYS A 106 -0.97 20.83 -13.23
N SER A 107 -0.74 19.84 -12.38
CA SER A 107 -1.58 18.65 -12.25
C SER A 107 -2.39 18.63 -10.95
N CYS A 108 -1.92 19.34 -9.92
CA CYS A 108 -2.60 19.50 -8.64
C CYS A 108 -2.59 20.96 -8.17
N GLY A 109 -3.77 21.56 -8.13
CA GLY A 109 -4.03 22.92 -7.68
C GLY A 109 -3.56 23.20 -6.25
N LEU A 110 -3.59 22.20 -5.36
CA LEU A 110 -3.09 22.37 -3.98
C LEU A 110 -1.60 22.68 -3.91
N ALA A 111 -0.80 22.23 -4.88
CA ALA A 111 0.62 22.57 -4.93
C ALA A 111 0.84 24.08 -5.16
N ASN A 112 -0.15 24.81 -5.68
CA ASN A 112 -0.11 26.27 -5.80
C ASN A 112 -0.27 26.98 -4.44
N CYS A 113 -0.91 26.34 -3.47
CA CYS A 113 -1.08 26.87 -2.11
C CYS A 113 0.15 26.66 -1.21
N CYS A 114 1.13 25.90 -1.68
CA CYS A 114 2.32 25.54 -0.89
C CYS A 114 3.44 26.58 -1.07
N ASN A 115 4.16 26.91 0.00
CA ASN A 115 5.37 27.71 -0.13
C ASN A 115 6.53 26.90 -0.73
N ASN A 116 7.58 27.59 -1.19
CA ASN A 116 8.71 26.94 -1.88
C ASN A 116 9.45 25.89 -1.05
N LYS A 117 9.51 26.05 0.28
CA LYS A 117 10.18 25.09 1.17
C LYS A 117 9.33 23.83 1.31
N GLU A 118 8.05 23.99 1.60
CA GLU A 118 7.09 22.90 1.69
C GLU A 118 7.00 22.09 0.41
N LEU A 119 6.91 22.76 -0.74
CA LEU A 119 6.83 22.09 -2.04
C LEU A 119 8.09 21.25 -2.33
N LYS A 120 9.27 21.76 -1.98
CA LYS A 120 10.53 21.01 -2.11
C LYS A 120 10.55 19.77 -1.22
N GLU A 121 10.01 19.85 0.00
CA GLU A 121 9.91 18.69 0.89
C GLU A 121 8.93 17.63 0.36
N TRP A 122 7.79 18.05 -0.19
CA TRP A 122 6.85 17.14 -0.83
C TRP A 122 7.48 16.45 -2.06
N GLN A 123 8.17 17.20 -2.92
CA GLN A 123 8.89 16.65 -4.08
C GLN A 123 9.96 15.62 -3.69
N LYS A 124 10.63 15.80 -2.54
CA LYS A 124 11.64 14.85 -2.04
C LYS A 124 11.09 13.47 -1.68
N ILE A 125 9.77 13.33 -1.48
CA ILE A 125 9.12 12.06 -1.11
C ILE A 125 8.08 11.59 -2.13
N TYR A 126 7.97 12.29 -3.27
CA TYR A 126 6.97 12.05 -4.31
C TYR A 126 6.90 10.59 -4.77
N HIS A 127 8.05 9.94 -4.92
CA HIS A 127 8.16 8.54 -5.37
C HIS A 127 8.42 7.56 -4.21
N SER A 128 8.08 7.92 -2.98
CA SER A 128 8.17 7.00 -1.85
C SER A 128 7.02 6.00 -1.89
N ILE A 129 7.21 4.82 -1.30
CA ILE A 129 6.16 3.78 -1.31
C ILE A 129 4.88 4.20 -0.57
N GLY A 130 4.97 5.20 0.32
CA GLY A 130 3.82 5.76 1.05
C GLY A 130 3.02 6.76 0.22
N ASN A 131 3.48 7.12 -0.98
CA ASN A 131 2.73 7.92 -1.95
C ASN A 131 2.30 7.10 -3.17
N MET A 132 2.59 5.80 -3.19
CA MET A 132 2.14 4.87 -4.22
C MET A 132 1.05 3.98 -3.64
N THR A 133 0.03 3.62 -4.43
CA THR A 133 -1.02 2.73 -3.93
C THR A 133 -1.74 1.98 -5.04
N PRO A 134 -2.22 0.75 -4.77
CA PRO A 134 -3.17 0.07 -5.63
C PRO A 134 -4.49 0.84 -5.71
N ILE A 135 -4.99 1.04 -6.91
CA ILE A 135 -6.29 1.68 -7.19
C ILE A 135 -7.24 0.70 -7.85
N PRO A 136 -8.49 0.58 -7.37
CA PRO A 136 -9.42 -0.41 -7.88
C PRO A 136 -9.85 -0.04 -9.31
N TRP A 137 -9.96 -1.05 -10.16
CA TRP A 137 -10.57 -0.94 -11.49
C TRP A 137 -11.84 -1.79 -11.48
N PHE A 138 -12.99 -1.13 -11.35
CA PHE A 138 -14.27 -1.82 -11.22
C PHE A 138 -14.79 -2.25 -12.59
N LYS A 139 -15.02 -3.55 -12.75
CA LYS A 139 -15.64 -4.09 -13.97
C LYS A 139 -17.13 -3.73 -13.97
N VAL A 140 -17.59 -3.11 -15.06
CA VAL A 140 -19.01 -2.72 -15.23
C VAL A 140 -19.75 -3.75 -16.09
N ILE A 141 -19.72 -3.62 -17.43
CA ILE A 141 -20.38 -4.53 -18.38
C ILE A 141 -19.37 -4.89 -19.48
N GLY A 142 -19.37 -6.14 -19.93
CA GLY A 142 -18.43 -6.61 -20.95
C GLY A 142 -16.98 -6.49 -20.47
N GLU A 143 -16.09 -5.95 -21.30
CA GLU A 143 -14.68 -5.70 -20.95
C GLU A 143 -14.39 -4.23 -20.60
N HIS A 144 -15.41 -3.50 -20.12
CA HIS A 144 -15.28 -2.11 -19.68
C HIS A 144 -15.01 -2.02 -18.18
N TYR A 145 -14.17 -1.05 -17.81
CA TYR A 145 -13.76 -0.79 -16.44
C TYR A 145 -13.93 0.69 -16.11
N ILE A 146 -14.30 0.98 -14.87
CA ILE A 146 -14.20 2.32 -14.30
C ILE A 146 -12.72 2.57 -14.00
N ASP A 147 -12.11 3.44 -14.80
CA ASP A 147 -10.69 3.76 -14.72
C ASP A 147 -10.41 4.71 -13.55
N GLY A 148 -9.83 4.16 -12.48
CA GLY A 148 -9.45 4.94 -11.29
C GLY A 148 -8.42 6.04 -11.57
N GLN A 149 -7.51 5.85 -12.52
CA GLN A 149 -6.50 6.87 -12.87
C GLN A 149 -7.17 8.05 -13.57
N ALA A 150 -8.11 7.77 -14.49
CA ALA A 150 -8.87 8.81 -15.16
C ALA A 150 -9.71 9.63 -14.18
N ILE A 151 -10.34 8.99 -13.19
CA ILE A 151 -11.07 9.69 -12.11
C ILE A 151 -10.11 10.55 -11.29
N HIS A 152 -8.98 10.00 -10.87
CA HIS A 152 -8.01 10.73 -10.06
C HIS A 152 -7.47 11.97 -10.80
N ASN A 153 -7.15 11.84 -12.09
CA ASN A 153 -6.74 12.96 -12.94
C ASN A 153 -7.85 14.02 -13.09
N ALA A 154 -9.11 13.59 -13.27
CA ALA A 154 -10.26 14.50 -13.37
C ALA A 154 -10.51 15.28 -12.08
N LEU A 155 -9.99 14.80 -10.95
CA LEU A 155 -10.06 15.44 -9.64
C LEU A 155 -8.78 16.23 -9.32
N ASP A 156 -8.03 16.70 -10.33
CA ASP A 156 -6.85 17.55 -10.13
C ASP A 156 -5.79 16.87 -9.23
N GLU A 157 -5.66 15.55 -9.42
CA GLU A 157 -4.78 14.65 -8.65
C GLU A 157 -4.92 14.83 -7.12
N ARG A 158 -6.14 15.17 -6.68
CA ARG A 158 -6.54 15.30 -5.28
C ARG A 158 -6.94 13.96 -4.70
N TRP A 159 -6.03 13.34 -3.95
CA TRP A 159 -6.32 12.05 -3.35
C TRP A 159 -7.51 12.06 -2.38
N ASP A 160 -7.68 13.13 -1.60
CA ASP A 160 -8.80 13.26 -0.67
C ASP A 160 -10.15 13.30 -1.40
N LEU A 161 -10.24 14.00 -2.53
CA LEU A 161 -11.43 13.99 -3.38
C LEU A 161 -11.64 12.61 -4.04
N PHE A 162 -10.58 11.99 -4.54
CA PHE A 162 -10.63 10.66 -5.13
C PHE A 162 -11.16 9.61 -4.14
N LEU A 163 -10.66 9.62 -2.90
CA LEU A 163 -11.15 8.73 -1.85
C LEU A 163 -12.61 8.98 -1.49
N ASN A 164 -13.06 10.24 -1.47
CA ASN A 164 -14.48 10.55 -1.25
C ASN A 164 -15.37 10.03 -2.39
N VAL A 165 -14.94 10.17 -3.64
CA VAL A 165 -15.65 9.60 -4.80
C VAL A 165 -15.71 8.08 -4.70
N LEU A 166 -14.60 7.41 -4.38
CA LEU A 166 -14.58 5.97 -4.15
C LEU A 166 -15.55 5.57 -3.03
N LYS A 167 -15.49 6.24 -1.87
CA LYS A 167 -16.35 5.94 -0.72
C LYS A 167 -17.84 6.03 -1.08
N ASN A 168 -18.23 7.11 -1.74
CA ASN A 168 -19.64 7.39 -2.06
C ASN A 168 -20.21 6.46 -3.13
N ASN A 169 -19.36 5.89 -3.99
CA ASN A 169 -19.80 5.05 -5.10
C ASN A 169 -19.43 3.57 -4.93
N TRP A 170 -18.74 3.20 -3.85
CA TRP A 170 -18.17 1.86 -3.68
C TRP A 170 -19.19 0.74 -3.85
N ASN A 171 -20.34 0.87 -3.19
CA ASN A 171 -21.39 -0.16 -3.21
C ASN A 171 -22.05 -0.31 -4.60
N ASN A 172 -21.96 0.72 -5.45
CA ASN A 172 -22.50 0.70 -6.80
C ASN A 172 -21.49 0.12 -7.80
N TRP A 173 -20.19 0.33 -7.56
CA TRP A 173 -19.13 -0.07 -8.48
C TRP A 173 -18.51 -1.43 -8.13
N CYS A 174 -18.39 -1.77 -6.85
CA CYS A 174 -17.81 -3.03 -6.40
C CYS A 174 -18.84 -4.15 -6.41
N SER A 175 -18.68 -5.11 -7.32
CA SER A 175 -19.56 -6.28 -7.39
C SER A 175 -19.38 -7.27 -6.23
N GLU A 176 -18.24 -7.23 -5.53
CA GLU A 176 -17.95 -8.04 -4.36
C GLU A 176 -18.43 -7.32 -3.09
N LYS A 177 -19.70 -7.53 -2.72
CA LYS A 177 -20.35 -6.79 -1.61
C LYS A 177 -19.63 -6.89 -0.27
N SER A 178 -18.92 -7.99 0.00
CA SER A 178 -18.17 -8.15 1.25
C SER A 178 -16.84 -7.39 1.24
N PHE A 179 -16.35 -6.95 0.08
CA PHE A 179 -15.15 -6.11 0.00
C PHE A 179 -15.58 -4.64 0.05
N THR A 180 -15.59 -4.06 1.25
CA THR A 180 -16.04 -2.68 1.47
C THR A 180 -14.96 -1.65 1.17
N PHE A 181 -15.33 -0.35 1.10
CA PHE A 181 -14.37 0.75 0.98
C PHE A 181 -13.37 0.76 2.15
N GLU A 182 -13.85 0.54 3.37
CA GLU A 182 -13.01 0.43 4.57
C GLU A 182 -12.04 -0.73 4.43
N SER A 183 -12.51 -1.88 3.95
CA SER A 183 -11.66 -3.04 3.68
C SER A 183 -10.55 -2.71 2.67
N TYR A 184 -10.87 -1.95 1.62
CA TYR A 184 -9.88 -1.43 0.67
C TYR A 184 -8.88 -0.48 1.33
N MET A 185 -9.36 0.48 2.14
CA MET A 185 -8.51 1.44 2.85
C MET A 185 -7.54 0.73 3.79
N LEU A 186 -7.99 -0.28 4.52
CA LEU A 186 -7.13 -1.10 5.39
C LEU A 186 -6.13 -1.94 4.58
N LEU A 187 -6.59 -2.59 3.50
CA LEU A 187 -5.78 -3.43 2.64
C LEU A 187 -4.62 -2.67 1.99
N THR A 188 -4.86 -1.41 1.62
CA THR A 188 -3.91 -0.51 0.96
C THR A 188 -3.18 0.42 1.92
N CYS A 189 -3.24 0.19 3.23
CA CYS A 189 -2.54 0.99 4.24
C CYS A 189 -2.91 2.49 4.20
N GLN A 190 -4.17 2.81 3.88
CA GLN A 190 -4.69 4.18 3.76
C GLN A 190 -5.52 4.61 4.96
N GLN A 191 -5.61 3.81 6.03
CA GLN A 191 -6.38 4.13 7.24
C GLN A 191 -6.08 5.50 7.85
N ILE A 192 -4.86 6.01 7.67
CA ILE A 192 -4.44 7.33 8.17
C ILE A 192 -5.18 8.50 7.51
N TYR A 193 -5.89 8.27 6.40
CA TYR A 193 -6.72 9.28 5.74
C TYR A 193 -8.09 9.49 6.40
N TYR A 194 -8.47 8.66 7.39
CA TYR A 194 -9.64 8.92 8.22
C TYR A 194 -9.31 9.98 9.28
N ALA A 195 -10.21 10.95 9.45
CA ALA A 195 -9.99 12.10 10.32
C ALA A 195 -9.71 11.68 11.77
N ASP A 196 -10.48 10.72 12.31
CA ASP A 196 -10.28 10.23 13.68
C ASP A 196 -8.93 9.53 13.86
N VAL A 197 -8.45 8.83 12.83
CA VAL A 197 -7.16 8.14 12.85
C VAL A 197 -6.01 9.15 12.82
N TYR A 198 -6.09 10.17 11.96
CA TYR A 198 -5.07 11.21 11.91
C TYR A 198 -5.09 12.11 13.15
N ASN A 199 -6.26 12.42 13.69
CA ASN A 199 -6.40 13.14 14.95
C ASN A 199 -5.79 12.35 16.12
N ASP A 200 -5.97 11.03 16.16
CA ASP A 200 -5.30 10.17 17.15
C ASP A 200 -3.77 10.22 17.01
N PHE A 201 -3.26 10.22 15.77
CA PHE A 201 -1.83 10.41 15.51
C PHE A 201 -1.34 11.75 16.05
N ILE A 202 -1.94 12.86 15.64
CA ILE A 202 -1.48 14.22 16.01
C ILE A 202 -1.58 14.44 17.52
N LYS A 203 -2.69 14.02 18.16
CA LYS A 203 -2.97 14.35 19.56
C LYS A 203 -2.34 13.40 20.57
N LYS A 204 -2.20 12.11 20.24
CA LYS A 204 -1.76 11.09 21.21
C LYS A 204 -0.43 10.45 20.88
N ILE A 205 -0.19 10.13 19.61
CA ILE A 205 1.03 9.41 19.22
C ILE A 205 2.19 10.39 19.01
N ASN A 206 1.93 11.48 18.28
CA ASN A 206 2.78 12.63 17.99
C ASN A 206 4.19 12.31 17.44
N ASN A 207 4.46 11.04 17.12
CA ASN A 207 5.74 10.58 16.60
C ASN A 207 5.55 9.30 15.79
N ILE A 208 5.95 9.32 14.52
CA ILE A 208 5.82 8.19 13.60
C ILE A 208 6.50 6.92 14.14
N ASN A 209 7.63 7.06 14.85
CA ASN A 209 8.36 5.91 15.41
C ASN A 209 7.59 5.18 16.51
N ASN A 210 6.59 5.82 17.12
CA ASN A 210 5.73 5.21 18.14
C ASN A 210 4.61 4.36 17.54
N ILE A 211 4.35 4.45 16.24
CA ILE A 211 3.38 3.61 15.55
C ILE A 211 3.90 2.17 15.53
N LYS A 212 3.11 1.25 16.09
CA LYS A 212 3.38 -0.20 16.17
C LYS A 212 2.20 -0.97 15.58
N LEU A 213 2.33 -2.29 15.43
CA LEU A 213 1.23 -3.14 14.94
C LEU A 213 -0.06 -2.99 15.78
N LYS A 214 0.07 -2.88 17.12
CA LYS A 214 -1.07 -2.62 18.02
C LYS A 214 -1.73 -1.26 17.76
N THR A 215 -0.96 -0.25 17.37
CA THR A 215 -1.50 1.04 16.95
C THR A 215 -2.41 0.87 15.73
N LEU A 216 -1.98 0.07 14.75
CA LEU A 216 -2.79 -0.20 13.55
C LEU A 216 -4.07 -0.95 13.90
N GLU A 217 -4.00 -1.94 14.79
CA GLU A 217 -5.20 -2.65 15.29
C GLU A 217 -6.18 -1.68 15.94
N ASN A 218 -5.70 -0.75 16.78
CA ASN A 218 -6.54 0.27 17.40
C ASN A 218 -7.15 1.22 16.36
N TRP A 219 -6.37 1.70 15.39
CA TRP A 219 -6.86 2.56 14.32
C TRP A 219 -7.90 1.89 13.44
N ASN A 220 -7.72 0.60 13.13
CA ASN A 220 -8.72 -0.15 12.38
C ASN A 220 -10.06 -0.22 13.11
N ASN A 221 -10.05 -0.25 14.45
CA ASN A 221 -11.27 -0.24 15.27
C ASN A 221 -11.94 1.14 15.34
N LEU A 222 -11.27 2.22 14.92
CA LEU A 222 -11.87 3.55 14.79
C LEU A 222 -12.66 3.72 13.48
N ILE A 223 -12.46 2.81 12.53
CA ILE A 223 -12.99 2.94 11.17
C ILE A 223 -14.30 2.16 11.05
N ASN A 224 -15.33 2.86 10.58
CA ASN A 224 -16.61 2.31 10.18
C ASN A 224 -17.14 3.10 8.96
N ASN A 225 -18.31 2.71 8.47
CA ASN A 225 -18.90 3.27 7.25
C ASN A 225 -19.20 4.78 7.38
N ASP A 226 -19.42 5.28 8.60
CA ASP A 226 -19.72 6.70 8.88
C ASP A 226 -18.44 7.53 9.12
N SER A 227 -17.27 6.89 9.28
CA SER A 227 -16.00 7.57 9.54
C SER A 227 -15.66 8.55 8.42
N LYS A 228 -15.31 9.78 8.78
CA LYS A 228 -15.01 10.84 7.80
C LYS A 228 -13.58 10.77 7.30
N LEU A 229 -13.39 11.02 6.00
CA LEU A 229 -12.07 11.22 5.41
C LEU A 229 -11.60 12.66 5.67
N ILE A 230 -10.29 12.86 5.73
CA ILE A 230 -9.69 14.18 5.85
C ILE A 230 -9.87 14.94 4.54
N SER A 231 -10.27 16.20 4.63
CA SER A 231 -10.29 17.16 3.53
C SER A 231 -9.01 17.98 3.58
N PHE A 232 -8.20 17.96 2.51
CA PHE A 232 -6.92 18.65 2.50
C PHE A 232 -7.07 20.18 2.55
N SER A 233 -8.15 20.70 1.98
CA SER A 233 -8.43 22.15 1.93
C SER A 233 -9.04 22.69 3.22
N GLU A 234 -9.59 21.84 4.08
CA GLU A 234 -10.37 22.26 5.26
C GLU A 234 -9.74 21.80 6.58
N TYR A 235 -8.57 21.17 6.54
CA TYR A 235 -7.91 20.67 7.75
C TYR A 235 -7.20 21.82 8.49
N PRO A 236 -7.63 22.20 9.71
CA PRO A 236 -7.20 23.46 10.33
C PRO A 236 -5.87 23.38 11.07
N GLU A 237 -5.41 22.17 11.44
CA GLU A 237 -4.28 22.01 12.37
C GLU A 237 -2.91 22.18 11.70
N GLU A 238 -2.82 22.03 10.37
CA GLU A 238 -1.56 22.06 9.63
C GLU A 238 -1.74 22.63 8.21
N SER A 239 -0.66 23.12 7.59
CA SER A 239 -0.68 23.47 6.17
C SER A 239 -0.95 22.23 5.30
N VAL A 240 -1.55 22.45 4.14
CA VAL A 240 -1.85 21.40 3.15
C VAL A 240 -0.63 20.52 2.85
N ALA A 241 0.52 21.14 2.63
CA ALA A 241 1.75 20.42 2.34
C ALA A 241 2.19 19.56 3.51
N ASN A 242 2.16 20.09 4.74
CA ASN A 242 2.58 19.35 5.92
C ASN A 242 1.67 18.16 6.19
N LEU A 243 0.35 18.34 6.04
CA LEU A 243 -0.63 17.26 6.11
C LEU A 243 -0.29 16.14 5.10
N ILE A 244 -0.14 16.48 3.81
CA ILE A 244 0.19 15.50 2.76
C ILE A 244 1.51 14.80 3.05
N ILE A 245 2.55 15.56 3.42
CA ILE A 245 3.87 15.02 3.76
C ILE A 245 3.79 14.06 4.94
N ASN A 246 3.03 14.40 5.99
CA ASN A 246 2.83 13.55 7.15
C ASN A 246 2.08 12.27 6.80
N LEU A 247 0.98 12.36 6.03
CA LEU A 247 0.24 11.21 5.53
C LEU A 247 1.16 10.24 4.76
N ILE A 248 1.97 10.75 3.84
CA ILE A 248 2.94 9.95 3.07
C ILE A 248 3.96 9.28 4.00
N LYS A 249 4.59 10.04 4.91
CA LYS A 249 5.61 9.51 5.84
C LYS A 249 5.04 8.46 6.79
N ILE A 250 3.83 8.66 7.29
CA ILE A 250 3.14 7.69 8.14
C ILE A 250 2.86 6.42 7.35
N ARG A 251 2.33 6.53 6.12
CA ARG A 251 2.13 5.36 5.24
C ARG A 251 3.43 4.62 4.97
N CYS A 252 4.53 5.33 4.74
CA CYS A 252 5.85 4.71 4.56
C CYS A 252 6.22 3.83 5.76
N HIS A 253 6.01 4.34 6.98
CA HIS A 253 6.28 3.60 8.20
C HIS A 253 5.35 2.40 8.39
N ILE A 254 4.04 2.56 8.14
CA ILE A 254 3.05 1.48 8.20
C ILE A 254 3.44 0.34 7.25
N ILE A 255 3.73 0.67 5.99
CA ILE A 255 4.17 -0.30 4.97
C ILE A 255 5.46 -1.00 5.42
N GLY A 256 6.43 -0.26 5.94
CA GLY A 256 7.66 -0.81 6.52
C GLY A 256 7.41 -1.80 7.67
N LEU A 257 6.49 -1.49 8.59
CA LEU A 257 6.09 -2.38 9.69
C LEU A 257 5.47 -3.69 9.18
N LEU A 258 4.56 -3.60 8.21
CA LEU A 258 3.86 -4.77 7.65
C LEU A 258 4.81 -5.66 6.84
N LEU A 259 5.73 -5.06 6.08
CA LEU A 259 6.75 -5.80 5.35
C LEU A 259 7.67 -6.59 6.29
N LYS A 260 8.05 -6.02 7.44
CA LYS A 260 8.84 -6.70 8.49
C LYS A 260 8.10 -7.85 9.16
N LYS A 261 6.79 -7.70 9.41
CA LYS A 261 5.97 -8.76 10.01
C LYS A 261 6.04 -10.05 9.18
N GLY A 262 6.07 -9.91 7.85
CA GLY A 262 6.22 -11.02 6.91
C GLY A 262 7.64 -11.61 6.81
N THR A 263 8.65 -11.04 7.47
CA THR A 263 10.07 -11.47 7.39
C THR A 263 10.58 -12.20 8.62
N ILE A 264 9.75 -12.39 9.66
CA ILE A 264 10.13 -13.19 10.83
C ILE A 264 10.30 -14.64 10.37
N LYS A 265 11.55 -15.02 10.07
CA LYS A 265 11.95 -16.40 9.79
C LYS A 265 11.52 -17.27 10.98
N LYS A 266 10.95 -18.45 10.69
CA LYS A 266 10.91 -19.54 11.67
C LYS A 266 12.34 -19.77 12.15
N VAL A 267 12.65 -19.34 13.38
CA VAL A 267 13.87 -19.77 14.06
C VAL A 267 13.63 -21.23 14.42
N VAL A 268 14.22 -22.14 13.64
CA VAL A 268 14.29 -23.55 14.01
C VAL A 268 15.35 -23.67 15.08
N ILE A 269 14.94 -23.71 16.34
CA ILE A 269 15.85 -24.04 17.45
C ILE A 269 16.01 -25.55 17.43
N LYS A 270 17.15 -26.04 16.91
CA LYS A 270 17.56 -27.44 17.10
C LYS A 270 18.08 -27.57 18.54
N LYS A 271 17.29 -28.15 19.44
CA LYS A 271 17.77 -28.55 20.77
C LYS A 271 18.14 -30.03 20.72
N LYS A 272 19.39 -30.36 21.08
CA LYS A 272 19.88 -31.74 21.17
C LYS A 272 19.55 -32.24 22.58
N ILE A 273 18.64 -33.20 22.71
CA ILE A 273 18.32 -33.85 23.98
C ILE A 273 18.34 -35.37 23.71
N PHE A 274 19.17 -36.11 24.47
CA PHE A 274 19.32 -37.58 24.39
C PHE A 274 19.52 -38.14 22.97
N GLY A 275 20.47 -37.60 22.20
CA GLY A 275 20.92 -38.21 20.94
C GLY A 275 19.91 -38.24 19.78
N LYS A 276 18.68 -37.72 19.96
CA LYS A 276 17.67 -37.62 18.89
C LYS A 276 17.40 -36.15 18.52
N ASN A 277 17.35 -35.88 17.22
CA ASN A 277 16.95 -34.57 16.69
C ASN A 277 15.42 -34.45 16.77
N PHE A 278 14.92 -33.45 17.49
CA PHE A 278 13.48 -33.13 17.50
C PHE A 278 13.22 -31.80 16.77
N GLU A 279 12.27 -31.81 15.84
CA GLU A 279 11.69 -30.60 15.24
C GLU A 279 10.55 -30.05 16.11
N LEU A 280 10.75 -28.91 16.75
CA LEU A 280 9.68 -28.16 17.40
C LEU A 280 9.10 -27.11 16.43
N LYS A 281 7.97 -27.44 15.79
CA LYS A 281 7.13 -26.45 15.09
C LYS A 281 6.33 -25.68 16.14
N ARG A 282 6.64 -24.40 16.40
CA ARG A 282 5.72 -23.51 17.12
C ARG A 282 4.42 -23.38 16.31
N LYS A 283 3.34 -23.97 16.82
CA LYS A 283 1.96 -23.68 16.39
C LYS A 283 1.68 -22.21 16.68
N THR A 284 1.16 -21.51 15.68
CA THR A 284 0.48 -20.24 15.86
C THR A 284 -0.62 -20.45 16.89
N ILE A 285 -0.64 -19.64 17.95
CA ILE A 285 -1.74 -19.61 18.92
C ILE A 285 -2.99 -19.17 18.13
N LYS A 286 -3.81 -20.14 17.72
CA LYS A 286 -5.25 -19.96 17.51
C LYS A 286 -5.89 -20.36 18.83
N ASN A 287 -6.73 -19.48 19.37
CA ASN A 287 -7.64 -19.63 20.50
C ASN A 287 -7.70 -21.04 21.09
N VAL A 288 -7.19 -21.15 22.32
CA VAL A 288 -7.62 -22.18 23.26
C VAL A 288 -9.08 -21.91 23.56
N VAL A 289 -9.98 -22.72 23.02
CA VAL A 289 -11.28 -22.95 23.65
C VAL A 289 -11.07 -24.18 24.51
N LEU A 290 -11.01 -23.96 25.83
CA LEU A 290 -11.24 -25.01 26.81
C LEU A 290 -12.71 -25.40 26.68
N ILE A 291 -12.99 -26.66 26.34
CA ILE A 291 -14.25 -27.29 26.74
C ILE A 291 -13.84 -28.32 27.78
N LEU A 292 -14.45 -28.19 28.96
CA LEU A 292 -14.30 -29.08 30.11
C LEU A 292 -14.60 -30.54 29.73
#